data_AF-A0ABD0PKX3-F1
#
_entry.id   AF-A0ABD0PKX3-F1
#
_cell.length_a   1.000
_cell.length_b   1.000
_cell.length_c   1.000
_cell.angle_alpha   90.00
_cell.angle_beta   90.00
_cell.angle_gamma   90.00
#
_symmetry.space_group_name_H-M   'P 1'
#
loop_
_entity.id
_entity.type
_entity.pdbx_description
1 polymer ?
#
loop_
_entity_poly.entity_id
_entity_poly.type
_entity_poly.pdbx_seq_one_letter_code
_entity_poly.pdbx_strand_id
1 'polypeptide(L)' 'NCLNLEGIDKLIQLPTGCAEQTMVKMSPAIHAMRYLDATKQWLSLRAERRDEAQSMIQT' A
#
# COMPACT_ATOMS: atom_id res chain seq x y z
N ASN A 1 -8.03 10.22 10.85
CA ASN A 1 -8.93 9.89 9.73
C ASN A 1 -8.12 10.10 8.44
N CYS A 2 -7.39 9.07 8.01
CA CYS A 2 -6.28 9.20 7.05
C CYS A 2 -6.53 8.39 5.78
N LEU A 3 -7.65 8.67 5.10
CA LEU A 3 -7.99 8.10 3.80
C LEU A 3 -7.83 9.12 2.67
N ASN A 4 -6.88 10.06 2.81
CA ASN A 4 -6.47 10.94 1.72
C ASN A 4 -5.28 10.34 0.96
N LEU A 5 -5.04 10.81 -0.26
CA LEU A 5 -4.00 10.25 -1.14
C LEU A 5 -2.61 10.27 -0.51
N GLU A 6 -2.26 11.33 0.23
CA GLU A 6 -0.96 11.44 0.91
C GLU A 6 -0.81 10.41 2.05
N GLY A 7 -1.87 10.17 2.81
CA GLY A 7 -1.89 9.14 3.85
C GLY A 7 -1.79 7.74 3.26
N ILE A 8 -2.51 7.48 2.16
CA ILE A 8 -2.49 6.20 1.45
C ILE A 8 -1.11 5.90 0.88
N ASP A 9 -0.43 6.90 0.30
CA ASP A 9 0.92 6.72 -0.23
C ASP A 9 1.92 6.27 0.86
N LYS A 10 1.77 6.81 2.08
CA LYS A 10 2.59 6.44 3.25
C LYS A 10 2.30 5.03 3.79
N LEU A 11 1.13 4.46 3.49
CA LEU A 11 0.76 3.10 3.92
C LEU A 11 1.32 2.01 3.00
N ILE A 12 1.71 2.34 1.77
CA ILE A 12 2.32 1.42 0.82
C ILE A 12 3.85 1.42 1.04
N GLN A 13 4.31 0.63 2.00
CA GLN A 13 5.74 0.51 2.34
C GLN A 13 6.17 -0.95 2.42
N LEU A 14 7.44 -1.20 2.06
CA LEU A 14 8.03 -2.54 2.15
C LEU A 14 8.04 -2.99 3.62
N PRO A 15 7.52 -4.20 3.92
CA PRO A 15 7.62 -4.74 5.27
C PRO A 15 9.08 -5.09 5.61
N THR A 16 9.46 -4.87 6.87
CA THR A 16 10.81 -5.16 7.38
C THR A 16 10.72 -5.74 8.79
N GLY A 17 11.55 -6.74 9.13
CA GLY A 17 11.66 -7.27 10.51
C GLY A 17 11.03 -8.66 10.72
N CYS A 18 10.77 -9.02 11.99
CA CYS A 18 10.10 -10.28 12.36
C CYS A 18 8.66 -10.34 11.82
N ALA A 19 8.07 -11.53 11.77
CA ALA A 19 6.72 -11.77 11.22
C ALA A 19 5.65 -10.78 11.73
N GLU A 20 5.64 -10.48 13.03
CA GLU A 20 4.72 -9.50 13.62
C GLU A 20 4.92 -8.07 13.09
N GLN A 21 6.17 -7.61 12.96
CA GLN A 21 6.48 -6.28 12.41
C GLN A 21 6.19 -6.19 10.92
N THR A 22 6.42 -7.28 10.19
CA THR A 22 6.04 -7.43 8.79
C THR A 22 4.52 -7.30 8.61
N MET A 23 3.73 -8.00 9.44
CA MET A 23 2.27 -7.95 9.38
C MET A 23 1.71 -6.55 9.71
N VAL A 24 2.33 -5.82 10.63
CA VAL A 24 1.97 -4.42 10.97
C VAL A 24 2.06 -3.49 9.76
N LYS A 25 3.01 -3.72 8.84
CA LYS A 25 3.17 -2.92 7.61
C LYS A 25 2.37 -3.48 6.43
N MET A 26 2.32 -4.80 6.29
CA MET A 26 1.66 -5.48 5.16
C MET A 26 0.14 -5.33 5.19
N SER A 27 -0.50 -5.43 6.37
CA SER A 27 -1.96 -5.37 6.50
C SER A 27 -2.53 -4.00 6.06
N PRO A 28 -2.00 -2.84 6.53
CA PRO A 28 -2.41 -1.53 6.02
C PRO A 28 -2.13 -1.34 4.53
N ALA A 29 -1.00 -1.83 4.01
CA ALA A 29 -0.66 -1.74 2.59
C ALA A 29 -1.69 -2.48 1.71
N ILE A 30 -2.05 -3.72 2.06
CA ILE A 30 -3.09 -4.50 1.35
C ILE A 30 -4.44 -3.76 1.38
N HIS A 31 -4.80 -3.18 2.51
CA HIS A 31 -6.06 -2.44 2.63
C HIS A 31 -6.07 -1.19 1.75
N ALA A 32 -4.98 -0.42 1.75
CA ALA A 32 -4.78 0.74 0.88
C ALA A 32 -4.89 0.38 -0.60
N MET A 33 -4.25 -0.73 -1.02
CA MET A 33 -4.34 -1.22 -2.40
C MET A 33 -5.76 -1.58 -2.81
N ARG A 34 -6.50 -2.30 -1.95
CA ARG A 34 -7.92 -2.65 -2.20
C ARG A 34 -8.79 -1.41 -2.34
N TYR A 35 -8.56 -0.39 -1.52
CA TYR A 35 -9.28 0.87 -1.62
C TYR A 35 -9.00 1.58 -2.95
N LEU A 36 -7.73 1.66 -3.36
CA LEU A 36 -7.34 2.28 -4.63
C LEU A 36 -7.88 1.53 -5.85
N ASP A 37 -7.90 0.18 -5.84
CA ASP A 37 -8.51 -0.63 -6.89
C ASP A 37 -10.03 -0.40 -6.97
N ALA A 38 -10.72 -0.43 -5.83
CA ALA A 38 -12.17 -0.25 -5.78
C ALA A 38 -12.62 1.15 -6.26
N THR A 39 -11.80 2.16 -6.00
CA THR A 39 -12.11 3.56 -6.34
C THR A 39 -11.47 4.04 -7.64
N LYS A 40 -10.67 3.19 -8.30
CA LYS A 40 -9.88 3.51 -9.51
C LYS A 40 -8.97 4.74 -9.33
N GLN A 41 -8.54 5.01 -8.10
CA GLN A 41 -7.75 6.21 -7.76
C GLN A 41 -6.24 6.05 -8.04
N TRP A 42 -5.79 4.90 -8.54
CA TRP A 42 -4.40 4.70 -8.97
C TRP A 42 -3.90 5.76 -9.94
N LEU A 43 -4.76 6.29 -10.81
CA LEU A 43 -4.44 7.33 -11.78
C LEU A 43 -4.04 8.67 -11.13
N SER A 44 -4.38 8.86 -9.86
CA SER A 44 -3.99 10.04 -9.08
C SER A 44 -2.62 9.90 -8.41
N LEU A 45 -1.95 8.75 -8.58
CA LEU A 45 -0.61 8.46 -8.07
C LEU A 45 0.37 8.31 -9.25
N ARG A 46 1.67 8.23 -8.95
CA ARG A 46 2.70 7.92 -9.96
C ARG A 46 2.41 6.57 -10.62
N ALA A 47 2.64 6.47 -11.93
CA ALA A 47 2.30 5.28 -12.71
C ALA A 47 2.94 3.98 -12.17
N GLU A 48 4.19 4.06 -11.71
CA GLU A 48 4.96 2.95 -11.12
C GLU A 48 4.44 2.49 -9.74
N ARG A 49 3.57 3.26 -9.09
CA ARG A 49 3.18 2.99 -7.69
C ARG A 49 2.45 1.66 -7.52
N ARG A 50 1.72 1.27 -8.56
CA ARG A 50 0.95 0.03 -8.58
C ARG A 50 1.87 -1.19 -8.63
N ASP A 51 2.87 -1.16 -9.51
CA ASP A 51 3.86 -2.22 -9.65
C ASP A 51 4.72 -2.36 -8.39
N GLU A 52 5.15 -1.25 -7.78
CA GLU A 52 5.88 -1.28 -6.50
C GLU A 52 5.03 -1.90 -5.38
N ALA A 53 3.76 -1.53 -5.28
CA ALA A 53 2.86 -2.06 -4.25
C ALA A 53 2.64 -3.58 -4.40
N GLN A 54 2.57 -4.08 -5.63
CA GLN A 54 2.49 -5.53 -5.89
C GLN A 54 3.76 -6.26 -5.47
N SER A 55 4.93 -5.69 -5.78
CA SER A 55 6.22 -6.26 -5.36
C SER A 55 6.35 -6.40 -3.84
N MET A 56 5.68 -5.56 -3.06
CA MET A 56 5.72 -5.60 -1.59
C MET A 56 4.92 -6.77 -0.97
N ILE A 57 3.99 -7.39 -1.73
CA ILE A 57 3.16 -8.51 -1.26
C ILE A 57 3.72 -9.86 -1.72
N GLN A 58 4.39 -9.90 -2.87
CA GLN A 58 4.87 -11.15 -3.49
C GLN A 58 6.22 -11.64 -2.95
N THR A 59 6.73 -11.09 -1.84
CA THR A 59 7.97 -11.53 -1.16
C THR A 59 7.65 -12.57 -0.10
#